data_AF-A0A3B4FDW7-F1
#
_entry.id   AF-A0A3B4FDW7-F1
#
_cell.length_a   1.000
_cell.length_b   1.000
_cell.length_c   1.000
_cell.angle_alpha   90.00
_cell.angle_beta   90.00
_cell.angle_gamma   90.00
#
_symmetry.space_group_name_H-M   'P 1'
#
loop_
_entity.id
_entity.type
_entity.pdbx_description
1 polymer ?
#
loop_
_entity_poly.entity_id
_entity_poly.type
_entity_poly.pdbx_seq_one_letter_code
_entity_poly.pdbx_strand_id
1 'polypeptide(L)'
;GEGANTIAGGSIDSLKKVNVTVSLVTKDLPHRPHPHCLVGKDCPNGTGICFVTFNPRNNRRHSFANLGIQCVRRKELDISLQKRRSLNIDPFQSEWETYGIEDMDMNSVRLCFQCELEWQDGRKDHLSPVVSKPIYDKKATTTSQLKITHLNLYEGPCTGKTEVYMLCDKVQKGNRKVF
;
A
#
# COMPACT_ATOMS: atom_id res chain seq x y z
N GLY A 1 -3.56 18.39 28.80
CA GLY A 1 -3.95 17.04 29.22
C GLY A 1 -3.02 16.06 28.55
N GLU A 2 -2.04 15.57 29.30
CA GLU A 2 -1.01 14.63 28.85
C GLU A 2 -1.64 13.25 28.61
N GLY A 3 -1.67 12.82 27.34
CA GLY A 3 -1.93 11.43 26.97
C GLY A 3 -0.61 10.66 27.04
N ALA A 4 -0.54 9.69 27.94
CA ALA A 4 0.63 8.88 28.23
C ALA A 4 1.16 8.14 26.98
N ASN A 5 2.40 8.47 26.59
CA ASN A 5 3.18 7.74 25.58
C ASN A 5 3.80 6.48 26.18
N THR A 6 2.98 5.55 26.66
CA THR A 6 3.47 4.29 27.21
C THR A 6 3.38 3.21 26.14
N ILE A 7 4.45 3.05 25.38
CA ILE A 7 4.71 1.81 24.63
C ILE A 7 5.24 0.82 25.67
N ALA A 8 4.75 -0.42 25.67
CA ALA A 8 5.04 -1.41 26.70
C ALA A 8 6.54 -1.42 27.11
N GLY A 9 6.84 -0.92 28.31
CA GLY A 9 8.14 -1.10 28.96
C GLY A 9 9.23 -0.03 28.80
N GLY A 10 8.94 1.21 28.38
CA GLY A 10 9.90 2.32 28.51
C GLY A 10 9.44 3.67 27.98
N SER A 11 10.06 4.76 28.45
CA SER A 11 9.82 6.11 27.93
C SER A 11 10.37 6.24 26.51
N ILE A 12 9.67 6.97 25.63
CA ILE A 12 10.15 7.30 24.28
C ILE A 12 11.53 7.99 24.30
N ASP A 13 11.89 8.61 25.43
CA ASP A 13 13.15 9.33 25.61
C ASP A 13 14.37 8.39 25.73
N SER A 14 14.15 7.12 26.11
CA SER A 14 15.21 6.11 26.16
C SER A 14 15.39 5.36 24.83
N LEU A 15 14.66 5.75 23.77
CA LEU A 15 14.92 5.26 22.42
C LEU A 15 16.18 5.90 21.84
N LYS A 16 17.04 5.05 21.27
CA LYS A 16 18.25 5.46 20.55
C LYS A 16 17.93 5.77 19.09
N LYS A 17 17.22 4.87 18.42
CA LYS A 17 16.77 5.04 17.04
C LYS A 17 15.56 4.17 16.74
N VAL A 18 14.83 4.57 15.71
CA VAL A 18 13.67 3.86 15.17
C VAL A 18 13.98 3.52 13.71
N ASN A 19 13.79 2.26 13.34
CA ASN A 19 13.85 1.80 11.96
C ASN A 19 12.43 1.53 11.48
N VAL A 20 12.04 2.13 10.37
CA VAL A 20 10.75 1.89 9.73
C VAL A 20 11.00 1.26 8.37
N THR A 21 10.45 0.06 8.19
CA THR A 21 10.39 -0.65 6.91
C THR A 21 8.98 -0.54 6.35
N VAL A 22 8.86 -0.13 5.10
CA VAL A 22 7.57 -0.13 4.38
C VAL A 22 7.66 -1.12 3.23
N SER A 23 6.69 -2.02 3.13
CA SER A 23 6.58 -2.99 2.04
C SER A 23 5.16 -3.02 1.46
N LEU A 24 4.99 -3.58 0.26
CA LEU A 24 3.66 -3.79 -0.33
C LEU A 24 3.09 -5.14 0.07
N VAL A 25 1.81 -5.14 0.47
CA VAL A 25 1.02 -6.33 0.77
C VAL A 25 -0.29 -6.34 -0.02
N THR A 26 -0.91 -7.51 -0.12
CA THR A 26 -2.23 -7.70 -0.75
C THR A 26 -3.30 -6.87 -0.05
N LYS A 27 -4.31 -6.44 -0.82
CA LYS A 27 -5.42 -5.61 -0.32
C LYS A 27 -6.28 -6.35 0.70
N ASP A 28 -6.62 -7.60 0.42
CA ASP A 28 -7.57 -8.38 1.22
C ASP A 28 -6.84 -9.29 2.22
N LEU A 29 -7.55 -9.70 3.28
CA LEU A 29 -7.03 -10.61 4.29
C LEU A 29 -7.06 -12.07 3.80
N PRO A 30 -6.11 -12.92 4.22
CA PRO A 30 -4.90 -12.56 4.96
C PRO A 30 -3.92 -11.76 4.10
N HIS A 31 -3.28 -10.74 4.70
CA HIS A 31 -2.30 -9.93 4.00
C HIS A 31 -1.04 -10.75 3.70
N ARG A 32 -0.63 -10.73 2.43
CA ARG A 32 0.56 -11.44 1.93
C ARG A 32 1.48 -10.48 1.19
N PRO A 33 2.79 -10.76 1.07
CA PRO A 33 3.70 -9.97 0.27
C PRO A 33 3.20 -9.81 -1.18
N HIS A 34 3.11 -8.57 -1.65
CA HIS A 34 2.64 -8.28 -3.01
C HIS A 34 3.82 -8.18 -4.00
N PRO A 35 3.79 -8.75 -5.20
CA PRO A 35 4.92 -8.81 -6.14
C PRO A 35 5.43 -7.45 -6.63
N HIS A 36 4.59 -6.41 -6.66
CA HIS A 36 5.03 -5.04 -6.99
C HIS A 36 6.12 -4.52 -6.05
N CYS A 37 6.89 -3.55 -6.49
CA CYS A 37 8.00 -2.98 -5.72
C CYS A 37 7.75 -1.53 -5.34
N LEU A 38 8.14 -1.13 -4.13
CA LEU A 38 8.31 0.29 -3.81
C LEU A 38 9.61 0.79 -4.42
N VAL A 39 9.53 1.99 -5.00
CA VAL A 39 10.67 2.72 -5.57
C VAL A 39 10.61 4.17 -5.12
N GLY A 40 11.76 4.82 -4.97
CA GLY A 40 11.81 6.18 -4.47
C GLY A 40 13.15 6.48 -3.79
N LYS A 41 13.23 7.64 -3.16
CA LYS A 41 14.45 8.13 -2.52
C LYS A 41 14.92 7.21 -1.39
N ASP A 42 14.00 6.77 -0.54
CA ASP A 42 14.28 5.97 0.65
C ASP A 42 14.09 4.46 0.39
N CYS A 43 14.15 4.04 -0.88
CA CYS A 43 14.01 2.65 -1.29
C CYS A 43 15.38 2.09 -1.70
N PRO A 44 15.99 1.19 -0.91
CA PRO A 44 17.27 0.59 -1.29
C PRO A 44 17.16 -0.18 -2.61
N ASN A 45 18.14 0.02 -3.49
CA ASN A 45 18.12 -0.52 -4.85
C ASN A 45 17.85 -2.02 -4.88
N GLY A 46 16.86 -2.42 -5.67
CA GLY A 46 16.51 -3.82 -5.88
C GLY A 46 15.80 -4.51 -4.72
N THR A 47 15.56 -3.86 -3.58
CA THR A 47 14.88 -4.50 -2.45
C THR A 47 13.35 -4.48 -2.56
N GLY A 48 12.80 -3.49 -3.28
CA GLY A 48 11.35 -3.32 -3.43
C GLY A 48 10.63 -2.84 -2.17
N ILE A 49 11.37 -2.39 -1.16
CA ILE A 49 10.87 -1.81 0.10
C ILE A 49 11.37 -0.38 0.27
N CYS A 50 10.75 0.35 1.19
CA CYS A 50 11.26 1.60 1.72
C CYS A 50 11.87 1.33 3.09
N PHE A 51 13.02 1.94 3.41
CA PHE A 51 13.66 1.79 4.72
C PHE A 51 14.21 3.14 5.19
N VAL A 52 13.86 3.51 6.42
CA VAL A 52 14.37 4.74 7.05
C VAL A 52 14.74 4.51 8.50
N THR A 53 15.79 5.20 8.93
CA THR A 53 16.22 5.24 10.33
C THR A 53 16.19 6.68 10.81
N PHE A 54 15.57 6.93 11.97
CA PHE A 54 15.57 8.26 12.59
C PHE A 54 15.65 8.20 14.11
N ASN A 55 16.10 9.29 14.73
CA ASN A 55 16.11 9.45 16.18
C ASN A 55 14.80 10.13 16.63
N PRO A 56 13.94 9.46 17.42
CA PRO A 56 12.64 9.97 17.82
C PRO A 56 12.72 11.20 18.74
N ARG A 57 13.88 11.47 19.36
CA ARG A 57 14.09 12.69 20.15
C ARG A 57 14.18 13.94 19.28
N ASN A 58 14.80 13.84 18.11
CA ASN A 58 14.96 14.96 17.19
C ASN A 58 13.77 15.08 16.25
N ASN A 59 13.20 13.95 15.82
CA ASN A 59 12.08 13.95 14.90
C ASN A 59 11.12 12.80 15.21
N ARG A 60 9.92 13.17 15.67
CA ARG A 60 8.83 12.21 15.97
C ARG A 60 8.01 11.82 14.75
N ARG A 61 8.21 12.48 13.60
CA ARG A 61 7.42 12.25 12.39
C ARG A 61 8.30 12.14 11.16
N HIS A 62 8.18 11.01 10.47
CA HIS A 62 8.75 10.84 9.15
C HIS A 62 7.67 10.98 8.07
N SER A 63 8.02 11.49 6.90
CA SER A 63 7.14 11.59 5.74
C SER A 63 7.86 11.05 4.53
N PHE A 64 7.33 9.96 3.97
CA PHE A 64 7.84 9.37 2.74
C PHE A 64 7.38 10.23 1.56
N ALA A 65 8.30 10.98 0.98
CA ALA A 65 8.07 11.78 -0.22
C ALA A 65 8.56 11.04 -1.47
N ASN A 66 7.95 11.33 -2.62
CA ASN A 66 8.36 10.78 -3.92
C ASN A 66 8.39 9.23 -3.96
N LEU A 67 7.44 8.60 -3.26
CA LEU A 67 7.27 7.15 -3.27
C LEU A 67 6.45 6.73 -4.49
N GLY A 68 7.01 5.83 -5.29
CA GLY A 68 6.37 5.21 -6.44
C GLY A 68 6.16 3.71 -6.23
N ILE A 69 5.22 3.14 -6.99
CA ILE A 69 5.02 1.70 -7.08
C ILE A 69 5.42 1.26 -8.49
N GLN A 70 6.41 0.39 -8.58
CA GLN A 70 6.80 -0.26 -9.81
C GLN A 70 6.01 -1.56 -9.96
N CYS A 71 5.11 -1.58 -10.93
CA CYS A 71 4.30 -2.75 -11.25
C CYS A 71 5.15 -3.84 -11.93
N VAL A 72 5.03 -5.07 -11.44
CA VAL A 72 5.63 -6.28 -12.01
C VAL A 72 4.67 -6.92 -13.00
N ARG A 73 5.21 -7.46 -14.11
CA ARG A 73 4.43 -8.15 -15.14
C ARG A 73 4.07 -9.56 -14.67
N ARG A 74 2.97 -10.13 -15.18
CA ARG A 74 2.52 -11.50 -14.80
C ARG A 74 3.62 -12.56 -14.91
N LYS A 75 4.43 -12.52 -15.97
CA LYS A 75 5.55 -13.46 -16.20
C LYS A 75 6.70 -13.36 -15.20
N GLU A 76 6.77 -12.27 -14.43
CA GLU A 76 7.85 -11.97 -13.47
C GLU A 76 7.37 -12.13 -12.02
N LEU A 77 6.14 -12.59 -11.81
CA LEU A 77 5.53 -12.73 -10.49
C LEU A 77 6.30 -13.68 -9.59
N ASP A 78 6.58 -14.88 -10.08
CA ASP A 78 7.35 -15.90 -9.34
C ASP A 78 8.71 -15.35 -8.91
N ILE A 79 9.43 -14.73 -9.84
CA ILE A 79 10.77 -14.17 -9.58
C ILE A 79 10.69 -13.08 -8.51
N SER A 80 9.70 -12.18 -8.60
CA SER A 80 9.54 -11.10 -7.62
C SER A 80 9.17 -11.64 -6.23
N LEU A 81 8.26 -12.61 -6.15
CA LEU A 81 7.86 -13.24 -4.89
C LEU A 81 8.99 -14.06 -4.29
N GLN A 82 9.75 -14.81 -5.09
CA GLN A 82 10.95 -15.53 -4.64
C GLN A 82 11.99 -14.57 -4.07
N LYS A 83 12.22 -13.43 -4.72
CA LYS A 83 13.13 -12.39 -4.22
C LYS A 83 12.68 -11.83 -2.87
N ARG A 84 11.37 -11.63 -2.69
CA ARG A 84 10.81 -11.20 -1.39
C ARG A 84 11.04 -12.24 -0.32
N ARG A 85 10.83 -13.53 -0.62
CA ARG A 85 11.11 -14.64 0.30
C ARG A 85 12.59 -14.70 0.68
N SER A 86 13.51 -14.59 -0.29
CA SER A 86 14.95 -14.63 -0.02
C SER A 86 15.45 -13.47 0.85
N LEU A 87 14.75 -12.33 0.79
CA LEU A 87 15.03 -11.14 1.60
C LEU A 87 14.25 -11.11 2.92
N ASN A 88 13.49 -12.16 3.25
CA ASN A 88 12.59 -12.21 4.42
C ASN A 88 11.59 -11.05 4.47
N ILE A 89 11.11 -10.60 3.31
CA ILE A 89 10.09 -9.54 3.20
C ILE A 89 8.71 -10.19 3.33
N ASP A 90 8.34 -10.46 4.58
CA ASP A 90 6.98 -10.86 4.94
C ASP A 90 6.57 -10.28 6.29
N PRO A 91 5.79 -9.18 6.30
CA PRO A 91 5.38 -8.54 7.54
C PRO A 91 4.51 -9.39 8.45
N PHE A 92 3.80 -10.37 7.90
CA PHE A 92 2.81 -11.18 8.62
C PHE A 92 3.23 -12.64 8.77
N GLN A 93 4.45 -12.98 8.35
CA GLN A 93 4.97 -14.36 8.34
C GLN A 93 3.97 -15.32 7.71
N SER A 94 3.41 -14.93 6.57
CA SER A 94 2.37 -15.67 5.89
C SER A 94 2.90 -17.01 5.36
N GLU A 95 2.09 -18.06 5.46
CA GLU A 95 2.40 -19.33 4.81
C GLU A 95 2.31 -19.14 3.29
N TRP A 96 3.48 -19.08 2.64
CA TRP A 96 3.63 -18.76 1.22
C TRP A 96 3.07 -19.82 0.26
N GLU A 97 2.71 -20.99 0.77
CA GLU A 97 2.44 -22.21 0.00
C GLU A 97 0.97 -22.32 -0.47
N THR A 98 0.05 -21.57 0.14
CA THR A 98 -1.40 -21.77 -0.10
C THR A 98 -2.03 -20.76 -1.06
N TYR A 99 -1.30 -19.72 -1.52
CA TYR A 99 -1.90 -18.69 -2.38
C TYR A 99 -1.42 -18.80 -3.82
N GLY A 100 -2.34 -19.21 -4.70
CA GLY A 100 -2.13 -19.21 -6.13
C GLY A 100 -1.86 -17.80 -6.65
N ILE A 101 -0.78 -17.65 -7.41
CA ILE A 101 -0.40 -16.39 -8.06
C ILE A 101 -1.50 -15.91 -9.03
N GLU A 102 -2.30 -16.84 -9.56
CA GLU A 102 -3.34 -16.58 -10.55
C GLU A 102 -4.49 -15.71 -10.01
N ASP A 103 -4.78 -15.79 -8.71
CA ASP A 103 -5.90 -15.09 -8.05
C ASP A 103 -5.51 -13.74 -7.44
N MET A 104 -4.24 -13.34 -7.57
CA MET A 104 -3.74 -12.12 -6.95
C MET A 104 -4.22 -10.87 -7.69
N ASP A 105 -4.84 -9.93 -6.95
CA ASP A 105 -5.23 -8.64 -7.51
C ASP A 105 -4.01 -7.75 -7.78
N MET A 106 -3.63 -7.67 -9.05
CA MET A 106 -2.50 -6.87 -9.53
C MET A 106 -2.78 -5.36 -9.60
N ASN A 107 -4.04 -4.94 -9.38
CA ASN A 107 -4.48 -3.56 -9.54
C ASN A 107 -4.68 -2.84 -8.20
N SER A 108 -4.47 -3.54 -7.08
CA SER A 108 -4.54 -2.93 -5.76
C SER A 108 -3.52 -3.48 -4.80
N VAL A 109 -2.97 -2.60 -3.96
CA VAL A 109 -1.99 -2.93 -2.92
C VAL A 109 -2.31 -2.17 -1.65
N ARG A 110 -1.66 -2.53 -0.55
CA ARG A 110 -1.56 -1.70 0.65
C ARG A 110 -0.09 -1.53 1.03
N LEU A 111 0.23 -0.41 1.66
CA LEU A 111 1.50 -0.23 2.35
C LEU A 111 1.40 -0.91 3.71
N CYS A 112 2.41 -1.70 4.08
CA CYS A 112 2.57 -2.26 5.41
C CYS A 112 3.80 -1.63 6.07
N PHE A 113 3.61 -1.05 7.25
CA PHE A 113 4.63 -0.38 8.03
C PHE A 113 5.06 -1.29 9.18
N GLN A 114 6.33 -1.70 9.17
CA GLN A 114 6.98 -2.42 10.27
C GLN A 114 7.93 -1.47 10.97
N CYS A 115 7.97 -1.52 12.30
CA CYS A 115 8.77 -0.62 13.12
C CYS A 115 9.61 -1.43 14.11
N GLU A 116 10.93 -1.29 14.01
CA GLU A 116 11.90 -1.79 14.99
C GLU A 116 12.40 -0.61 15.83
N LEU A 117 12.36 -0.78 17.14
CA LEU A 117 12.79 0.18 18.14
C LEU A 117 14.11 -0.29 18.74
N GLU A 118 15.17 0.53 18.67
CA GLU A 118 16.42 0.28 19.38
C GLU A 118 16.53 1.23 20.58
N TRP A 119 16.68 0.66 21.77
CA TRP A 119 16.81 1.37 23.03
C TRP A 119 18.27 1.71 23.35
N GLN A 120 18.49 2.64 24.28
CA GLN A 120 19.86 3.04 24.68
C GLN A 120 20.67 1.91 25.31
N ASP A 121 20.02 0.98 26.00
CA ASP A 121 20.62 -0.21 26.59
C ASP A 121 20.92 -1.33 25.56
N GLY A 122 20.60 -1.10 24.29
CA GLY A 122 20.79 -2.05 23.19
C GLY A 122 19.64 -3.03 22.98
N ARG A 123 18.60 -3.00 23.82
CA ARG A 123 17.37 -3.80 23.58
C ARG A 123 16.77 -3.42 22.23
N LYS A 124 16.13 -4.40 21.58
CA LYS A 124 15.37 -4.21 20.34
C LYS A 124 13.95 -4.75 20.49
N ASP A 125 12.97 -3.91 20.19
CA ASP A 125 11.55 -4.29 20.19
C ASP A 125 10.92 -4.05 18.81
N HIS A 126 9.83 -4.75 18.54
CA HIS A 126 9.07 -4.58 17.30
C HIS A 126 7.63 -4.17 17.63
N LEU A 127 7.11 -3.17 16.90
CA LEU A 127 5.68 -2.88 16.94
C LEU A 127 4.93 -3.80 15.98
N SER A 128 3.67 -4.07 16.29
CA SER A 128 2.77 -4.77 15.36
C SER A 128 2.71 -4.04 14.02
N PRO A 129 2.77 -4.76 12.89
CA PRO A 129 2.67 -4.14 11.58
C PRO A 129 1.35 -3.37 11.41
N VAL A 130 1.41 -2.20 10.78
CA VAL A 130 0.23 -1.37 10.49
C VAL A 130 0.04 -1.27 8.98
N VAL A 131 -1.20 -1.39 8.51
CA VAL A 131 -1.52 -1.42 7.07
C VAL A 131 -2.31 -0.17 6.66
N SER A 132 -1.95 0.44 5.52
CA SER A 132 -2.65 1.59 4.98
C SER A 132 -4.03 1.26 4.41
N LYS A 133 -4.77 2.31 4.05
CA LYS A 133 -5.88 2.18 3.08
C LYS A 133 -5.37 1.60 1.74
N PRO A 134 -6.21 0.90 0.97
CA PRO A 134 -5.83 0.39 -0.35
C PRO A 134 -5.39 1.51 -1.29
N ILE A 135 -4.40 1.19 -2.13
CA ILE A 135 -3.92 2.01 -3.24
C ILE A 135 -4.30 1.26 -4.51
N TYR A 136 -4.95 1.96 -5.44
CA TYR A 136 -5.47 1.40 -6.68
C TYR A 136 -4.67 1.91 -7.88
N ASP A 137 -4.35 1.03 -8.82
CA ASP A 137 -3.77 1.42 -10.10
C ASP A 137 -4.79 2.22 -10.92
N LYS A 138 -4.55 3.52 -11.07
CA LYS A 138 -5.42 4.40 -11.85
C LYS A 138 -5.55 3.98 -13.32
N LYS A 139 -4.55 3.26 -13.87
CA LYS A 139 -4.58 2.78 -15.27
C LYS A 139 -5.47 1.55 -15.46
N ALA A 140 -5.76 0.82 -14.39
CA ALA A 140 -6.64 -0.34 -14.45
C ALA A 140 -8.11 0.09 -14.55
N THR A 141 -8.80 -0.33 -15.60
CA THR A 141 -10.19 0.08 -15.86
C THR A 141 -11.19 -0.33 -14.78
N THR A 142 -10.85 -1.34 -13.99
CA THR A 142 -11.68 -1.86 -12.88
C THR A 142 -11.62 -0.95 -11.65
N THR A 143 -10.47 -0.32 -11.40
CA THR A 143 -10.19 0.45 -10.18
C THR A 143 -9.93 1.94 -10.46
N SER A 144 -9.98 2.36 -11.73
CA SER A 144 -9.83 3.75 -12.13
C SER A 144 -10.94 4.63 -11.54
N GLN A 145 -10.56 5.86 -11.17
CA GLN A 145 -11.53 6.88 -10.77
C GLN A 145 -12.46 7.18 -11.94
N LEU A 146 -13.76 7.22 -11.67
CA LEU A 146 -14.77 7.54 -12.66
C LEU A 146 -14.89 9.04 -12.88
N LYS A 147 -14.88 9.44 -14.15
CA LYS A 147 -15.08 10.81 -14.58
C LYS A 147 -15.96 10.87 -15.81
N ILE A 148 -17.06 11.61 -15.71
CA ILE A 148 -17.86 12.03 -16.86
C ILE A 148 -17.17 13.26 -17.43
N THR A 149 -16.88 13.25 -18.73
CA THR A 149 -16.21 14.36 -19.42
C THR A 149 -17.21 15.22 -20.18
N HIS A 150 -18.28 14.62 -20.71
CA HIS A 150 -19.28 15.35 -21.48
C HIS A 150 -20.64 14.65 -21.46
N LEU A 151 -21.70 15.46 -21.54
CA LEU A 151 -23.06 15.02 -21.78
C LEU A 151 -23.60 15.83 -22.96
N ASN A 152 -24.32 15.18 -23.88
CA ASN A 152 -24.98 15.90 -24.96
C ASN A 152 -26.21 16.68 -24.48
N LEU A 153 -26.84 16.25 -23.39
CA LEU A 153 -28.03 16.85 -22.79
C LEU A 153 -27.88 16.93 -21.26
N TYR A 154 -28.37 18.03 -20.70
CA TYR A 154 -28.31 18.32 -19.26
C TYR A 154 -29.69 18.45 -18.61
N GLU A 155 -30.75 18.34 -19.40
CA GLU A 155 -32.14 18.47 -18.97
C GLU A 155 -33.04 17.52 -19.77
N GLY A 156 -34.20 17.20 -19.20
CA GLY A 156 -35.21 16.35 -19.83
C GLY A 156 -36.53 16.40 -19.05
N PRO A 157 -37.66 16.01 -19.68
CA PRO A 157 -38.96 15.99 -19.02
C PRO A 157 -38.99 15.03 -17.83
N CYS A 158 -39.80 15.35 -16.81
CA CYS A 158 -39.98 14.51 -15.62
C CYS A 158 -40.61 13.14 -15.93
N THR A 159 -41.17 12.96 -17.13
CA THR A 159 -41.67 11.68 -17.64
C THR A 159 -40.54 10.70 -18.04
N GLY A 160 -39.29 11.17 -18.08
CA GLY A 160 -38.12 10.37 -18.44
C GLY A 160 -38.05 9.99 -19.92
N LYS A 161 -37.32 8.91 -20.21
CA LYS A 161 -37.07 8.37 -21.57
C LYS A 161 -36.24 9.26 -22.50
N THR A 162 -35.61 10.31 -21.97
CA THR A 162 -34.62 11.09 -22.70
C THR A 162 -33.37 10.26 -22.94
N GLU A 163 -33.00 10.05 -24.21
CA GLU A 163 -31.74 9.42 -24.56
C GLU A 163 -30.59 10.40 -24.39
N VAL A 164 -29.60 10.01 -23.57
CA VAL A 164 -28.42 10.82 -23.26
C VAL A 164 -27.16 10.06 -23.67
N TYR A 165 -26.32 10.71 -24.46
CA TYR A 165 -24.98 10.25 -24.79
C TYR A 165 -23.99 10.86 -23.79
N MET A 166 -23.26 9.98 -23.11
CA MET A 166 -22.27 10.34 -22.09
C MET A 166 -20.87 9.92 -22.54
N LEU A 167 -19.96 10.89 -22.57
CA LEU A 167 -18.54 10.63 -22.71
C LEU A 167 -17.92 10.55 -21.31
N CYS A 168 -17.13 9.51 -21.08
CA CYS A 168 -16.49 9.27 -19.79
C CYS A 168 -15.15 8.53 -19.98
N ASP A 169 -14.36 8.51 -18.91
CA ASP A 169 -13.16 7.67 -18.84
C ASP A 169 -13.53 6.19 -19.04
N LYS A 170 -12.57 5.39 -19.53
CA LYS A 170 -12.80 3.99 -19.92
C LYS A 170 -13.50 3.20 -18.81
N VAL A 171 -14.66 2.62 -19.15
CA VAL A 171 -15.50 1.82 -18.27
C VAL A 171 -15.62 0.38 -18.74
N GLN A 172 -15.83 -0.55 -17.80
CA GLN A 172 -16.24 -1.92 -18.14
C GLN A 172 -17.76 -2.03 -18.21
N LYS A 173 -18.26 -2.57 -19.32
CA LYS A 173 -19.69 -2.86 -19.52
C LYS A 173 -20.17 -3.85 -18.44
N GLY A 174 -21.29 -3.56 -17.77
CA GLY A 174 -21.90 -4.43 -16.76
C GLY A 174 -21.55 -4.12 -15.29
N ASN A 175 -20.44 -3.42 -15.04
CA ASN A 175 -19.96 -3.14 -13.67
C ASN A 175 -20.31 -1.73 -13.16
N ARG A 176 -21.00 -0.91 -13.96
CA ARG A 176 -21.25 0.50 -13.66
C ARG A 176 -22.67 0.89 -14.04
N LYS A 177 -23.29 1.75 -13.22
CA LYS A 177 -24.63 2.31 -13.41
C LYS A 177 -24.55 3.84 -13.32
N VAL A 178 -25.38 4.52 -14.09
CA VAL A 178 -25.61 5.96 -13.95
C VAL A 178 -26.66 6.13 -12.85
N PHE A 179 -26.38 7.00 -11.87
CA PHE A 179 -27.28 7.35 -10.77
C PHE A 179 -27.63 8.83 -10.85
#